data_AF-A0A419IBW7-F1
#
_entry.id   AF-A0A419IBW7-F1
#
_cell.length_a   1.000
_cell.length_b   1.000
_cell.length_c   1.000
_cell.angle_alpha   90.00
_cell.angle_beta   90.00
_cell.angle_gamma   90.00
#
_symmetry.space_group_name_H-M   'P 1'
#
loop_
_entity.id
_entity.type
_entity.pdbx_description
1 polymer ?
#
loop_
_entity_poly.entity_id
_entity_poly.type
_entity_poly.pdbx_seq_one_letter_code
_entity_poly.pdbx_strand_id
1 'polypeptide(L)'
;MTLLPLLALGFTFFVSLMGAKLDIQEACEAAQQPFDRAYLSQHRQDTGQLFPRHDLCNADYDLVPGWINPALVIFAVVTVACLIGAAAATVRLIRNSR
;
A
#
# COMPACT_ATOMS: atom_id res chain seq x y z
N MET A 1 -3.64 2.22 -27.20
CA MET A 1 -4.63 1.87 -26.17
C MET A 1 -4.18 0.66 -25.31
N THR A 2 -2.87 0.44 -25.17
CA THR A 2 -2.29 -0.72 -24.45
C THR A 2 -1.60 -0.34 -23.14
N LEU A 3 -1.27 0.94 -22.95
CA LEU A 3 -0.61 1.45 -21.74
C LEU A 3 -1.51 1.41 -20.49
N LEU A 4 -2.78 1.78 -20.65
CA LEU A 4 -3.75 1.78 -19.55
C LEU A 4 -3.98 0.38 -18.95
N PRO A 5 -4.24 -0.68 -19.76
CA PRO A 5 -4.39 -2.04 -19.20
C PRO A 5 -3.07 -2.59 -18.63
N LEU A 6 -1.91 -2.24 -19.19
CA LEU A 6 -0.61 -2.64 -18.62
C LEU A 6 -0.34 -2.00 -17.25
N LEU A 7 -0.68 -0.71 -17.09
CA LEU A 7 -0.58 -0.02 -15.80
C LEU A 7 -1.56 -0.59 -14.78
N ALA A 8 -2.79 -0.89 -15.20
CA ALA A 8 -3.78 -1.53 -14.33
C ALA A 8 -3.32 -2.92 -13.88
N LEU A 9 -2.81 -3.75 -14.79
CA LEU A 9 -2.27 -5.07 -14.50
C LEU A 9 -1.06 -4.99 -13.56
N GLY A 10 -0.10 -4.11 -13.86
CA GLY A 10 1.05 -3.87 -13.01
C GLY A 10 0.65 -3.42 -11.60
N PHE A 11 -0.34 -2.53 -11.48
CA PHE A 11 -0.87 -2.10 -10.20
C PHE A 11 -1.55 -3.24 -9.44
N THR A 12 -2.42 -4.03 -10.08
CA THR A 12 -3.07 -5.19 -9.44
C THR A 12 -2.06 -6.26 -9.03
N PHE A 13 -1.03 -6.49 -9.84
CA PHE A 13 0.04 -7.44 -9.54
C PHE A 13 0.89 -6.96 -8.35
N PHE A 14 1.25 -5.68 -8.32
CA PHE A 14 1.96 -5.06 -7.21
C PHE A 14 1.16 -5.13 -5.91
N VAL A 15 -0.13 -4.78 -5.95
CA VAL A 15 -1.03 -4.89 -4.79
C VAL A 15 -1.15 -6.35 -4.33
N SER A 16 -1.22 -7.30 -5.27
CA SER A 16 -1.27 -8.74 -4.95
C SER A 16 0.03 -9.25 -4.31
N LEU A 17 1.20 -8.79 -4.78
CA LEU A 17 2.49 -9.10 -4.18
C LEU A 17 2.62 -8.54 -2.76
N MET A 18 2.15 -7.32 -2.53
CA MET A 18 2.11 -6.73 -1.19
C MET A 18 1.13 -7.43 -0.25
N GLY A 19 0.11 -8.11 -0.81
CA GLY A 19 -0.82 -8.96 -0.07
C GLY A 19 -0.34 -10.41 0.11
N ALA A 20 0.81 -10.80 -0.44
CA ALA A 20 1.38 -12.13 -0.25
C ALA A 20 1.87 -12.26 1.21
N LYS A 21 1.04 -12.90 2.03
CA LYS A 21 1.37 -13.15 3.45
C LYS A 21 2.47 -14.20 3.53
N LEU A 22 3.63 -13.81 4.03
CA LEU A 22 4.58 -14.76 4.60
C LEU A 22 4.01 -15.34 5.90
N ASP A 23 4.50 -16.51 6.31
CA ASP A 23 4.20 -17.04 7.63
C ASP A 23 4.61 -16.00 8.67
N ILE A 24 3.65 -15.57 9.49
CA ILE A 24 3.85 -14.47 10.44
C ILE A 24 4.94 -14.84 11.43
N GLN A 25 5.00 -16.10 11.86
CA GLN A 25 6.02 -16.54 12.81
C GLN A 25 7.41 -16.47 12.17
N GLU A 26 7.57 -16.95 10.93
CA GLU A 26 8.84 -16.86 10.20
C GLU A 26 9.27 -15.41 9.96
N ALA A 27 8.31 -14.51 9.68
CA ALA A 27 8.59 -13.09 9.52
C ALA A 27 9.06 -12.42 10.82
N CYS A 28 8.43 -12.74 11.96
CA CYS A 28 8.84 -12.25 13.28
C CYS A 28 10.25 -12.74 13.65
N GLU A 29 10.52 -14.04 13.41
CA GLU A 29 11.83 -14.64 13.66
C GLU A 29 12.91 -14.00 12.77
N ALA A 30 12.61 -13.76 11.49
CA ALA A 30 13.50 -13.06 10.57
C ALA A 30 13.77 -11.60 10.97
N ALA A 31 12.77 -10.92 11.56
CA ALA A 31 12.88 -9.57 12.10
C ALA A 31 13.53 -9.51 13.50
N GLN A 32 13.93 -10.66 14.06
CA GLN A 32 14.45 -10.79 15.43
C GLN A 32 13.48 -10.25 16.50
N GLN A 33 12.17 -10.33 16.23
CA GLN A 33 11.12 -9.90 17.16
C GLN A 33 10.59 -11.12 17.95
N PRO A 34 10.26 -10.96 19.24
CA PRO A 34 9.61 -12.01 20.01
C PRO A 34 8.19 -12.24 19.48
N PHE A 35 7.83 -13.50 19.23
CA PHE A 35 6.52 -13.90 18.74
C PHE A 35 5.55 -14.20 19.88
N ASP A 36 4.49 -13.39 20.01
CA ASP A 36 3.43 -13.59 20.99
C ASP A 36 2.17 -14.20 20.32
N ARG A 37 1.95 -15.49 20.59
CA ARG A 37 0.77 -16.20 20.08
C ARG A 37 -0.55 -15.68 20.64
N ALA A 38 -0.56 -15.20 21.88
CA ALA A 38 -1.78 -14.69 22.51
C ALA A 38 -2.19 -13.37 21.84
N TYR A 39 -1.21 -12.49 21.57
CA TYR A 39 -1.42 -11.24 20.83
C TYR A 39 -1.96 -11.49 19.42
N LEU A 40 -1.35 -12.42 18.67
CA LEU A 40 -1.80 -12.81 17.34
C LEU A 40 -3.23 -13.35 17.35
N SER A 41 -3.60 -14.15 18.36
CA SER A 41 -4.94 -14.73 18.45
C SER A 41 -6.04 -13.67 18.59
N GLN A 42 -5.73 -12.55 19.24
CA GLN A 42 -6.65 -11.42 19.44
C GLN A 42 -6.75 -10.54 18.19
N HIS A 43 -5.68 -10.41 17.41
CA HIS A 43 -5.61 -9.55 16.21
C HIS A 43 -5.68 -10.32 14.88
N ARG A 44 -6.02 -11.62 14.92
CA ARG A 44 -6.12 -12.48 13.71
C ARG A 44 -7.12 -11.94 12.67
N GLN A 45 -8.13 -11.19 13.11
CA GLN A 45 -9.12 -10.57 12.21
C GLN A 45 -8.50 -9.47 11.35
N ASP A 46 -7.45 -8.80 11.85
CA ASP A 46 -6.76 -7.72 11.14
C ASP A 46 -5.77 -8.22 10.10
N THR A 47 -5.38 -9.49 10.19
CA THR A 47 -4.50 -10.14 9.21
C THR A 47 -5.10 -10.10 7.81
N GLY A 48 -6.43 -10.09 7.65
CA GLY A 48 -7.13 -10.09 6.34
C GLY A 48 -7.18 -8.74 5.62
N GLN A 49 -6.78 -7.64 6.25
CA GLN A 49 -6.90 -6.31 5.66
C GLN A 49 -5.81 -6.06 4.60
N LEU A 50 -6.18 -5.37 3.52
CA LEU A 50 -5.24 -4.94 2.46
C LEU A 50 -4.06 -4.12 3.00
N PHE A 51 -4.22 -3.52 4.17
CA PHE A 51 -3.18 -2.77 4.86
C PHE A 51 -3.23 -3.16 6.34
N PRO A 52 -2.44 -4.19 6.73
CA PRO A 52 -2.33 -4.61 8.12
C PRO A 52 -1.88 -3.41 8.94
N ARG A 53 -2.75 -2.93 9.82
CA ARG A 53 -2.46 -1.77 10.66
C ARG A 53 -1.51 -2.10 11.80
N HIS A 54 -1.40 -3.39 12.11
CA HIS A 54 -0.75 -3.91 13.29
C HIS A 54 0.41 -4.82 12.91
N ASP A 55 1.56 -4.63 13.56
CA ASP A 55 2.62 -5.64 13.58
C ASP A 55 2.10 -6.83 14.39
N LEU A 56 1.92 -7.97 13.73
CA LEU A 56 1.28 -9.15 14.31
C LEU A 56 2.21 -9.95 15.23
N CYS A 57 3.48 -9.53 15.37
CA CYS A 57 4.48 -10.22 16.20
C CYS A 57 4.24 -10.00 17.69
N ASN A 58 4.06 -8.75 18.12
CA ASN A 58 3.76 -8.36 19.50
C ASN A 58 3.36 -6.86 19.56
N ALA A 59 2.81 -6.44 20.70
CA ALA A 59 2.35 -5.06 20.91
C ALA A 59 3.46 -4.00 20.96
N ASP A 60 4.71 -4.38 21.28
CA ASP A 60 5.81 -3.43 21.50
C ASP A 60 6.35 -2.85 20.18
N TYR A 61 6.19 -3.58 19.08
CA TYR A 61 6.64 -3.17 17.74
C TYR A 61 5.51 -2.64 16.85
N ASP A 62 4.29 -2.61 17.37
CA ASP A 62 3.10 -2.11 16.70
C ASP A 62 2.98 -0.57 16.78
N LEU A 63 3.97 0.09 16.17
CA LEU A 63 4.17 1.54 16.27
C LEU A 63 3.58 2.31 15.09
N VAL A 64 3.01 1.63 14.09
CA VAL A 64 2.54 2.27 12.87
C VAL A 64 1.21 2.99 13.15
N PRO A 65 1.16 4.33 13.08
CA PRO A 65 -0.06 5.06 13.33
C PRO A 65 -1.12 4.73 12.27
N GLY A 66 -2.35 4.50 12.70
CA GLY A 66 -3.46 4.11 11.83
C GLY A 66 -3.85 5.12 10.73
N TRP A 67 -3.23 6.30 10.70
CA TRP A 67 -3.44 7.34 9.68
C TRP A 67 -2.47 7.27 8.49
N ILE A 68 -1.37 6.51 8.58
CA ILE A 68 -0.35 6.46 7.51
C ILE A 68 -0.95 5.95 6.21
N ASN A 69 -1.71 4.86 6.25
CA ASN A 69 -2.31 4.30 5.04
C ASN A 69 -3.35 5.24 4.38
N PRO A 70 -4.33 5.82 5.12
CA PRO A 70 -5.18 6.88 4.57
C PRO A 70 -4.39 8.05 3.94
N ALA A 71 -3.30 8.48 4.57
CA ALA A 71 -2.46 9.54 4.04
C ALA A 71 -1.79 9.15 2.71
N LEU A 72 -1.25 7.94 2.61
CA LEU A 72 -0.65 7.43 1.36
C LEU A 72 -1.66 7.36 0.22
N VAL A 73 -2.89 6.92 0.49
CA VAL A 73 -3.98 6.90 -0.51
C VAL A 73 -4.29 8.32 -0.99
N ILE A 74 -4.42 9.28 -0.07
CA ILE A 74 -4.67 10.69 -0.42
C ILE A 74 -3.53 11.24 -1.28
N PHE A 75 -2.27 11.03 -0.88
CA PHE A 75 -1.11 11.51 -1.65
C PHE A 75 -1.03 10.88 -3.03
N ALA A 76 -1.35 9.60 -3.17
CA ALA A 76 -1.41 8.94 -4.47
C ALA A 76 -2.47 9.58 -5.38
N VAL A 77 -3.69 9.79 -4.86
CA VAL A 77 -4.78 10.44 -5.60
C VAL A 77 -4.40 11.86 -6.04
N VAL A 78 -3.83 12.66 -5.13
CA VAL A 78 -3.38 14.02 -5.42
C VAL A 78 -2.29 14.01 -6.50
N THR A 79 -1.34 13.09 -6.40
CA THR A 79 -0.26 12.94 -7.40
C THR A 79 -0.83 12.63 -8.78
N VAL A 80 -1.77 11.68 -8.87
CA VAL A 80 -2.44 11.33 -10.13
C VAL A 80 -3.21 12.53 -10.69
N ALA A 81 -3.96 13.25 -9.85
CA ALA A 81 -4.70 14.44 -10.27
C ALA A 81 -3.77 15.54 -10.82
N CYS A 82 -2.64 15.79 -10.15
CA CYS A 82 -1.62 16.72 -10.61
C CYS A 82 -1.03 16.31 -11.96
N LEU A 83 -0.72 15.03 -12.15
CA LEU A 83 -0.19 14.51 -13.42
C LEU A 83 -1.19 14.68 -14.58
N ILE A 84 -2.48 14.40 -14.33
CA ILE A 84 -3.55 14.61 -15.32
C ILE A 84 -3.66 16.10 -15.67
N GLY A 85 -3.67 16.98 -14.66
CA GLY A 85 -3.72 18.42 -14.84
C GLY A 85 -2.55 18.95 -15.68
N ALA A 86 -1.33 18.52 -15.35
CA ALA A 86 -0.12 18.89 -16.08
C ALA A 86 -0.18 18.41 -17.55
N ALA A 87 -0.56 17.15 -17.78
CA ALA A 87 -0.70 16.62 -19.13
C ALA A 87 -1.73 17.42 -19.96
N ALA A 88 -2.89 17.73 -19.36
CA ALA A 88 -3.93 18.53 -20.01
C ALA A 88 -3.44 19.96 -20.33
N ALA A 89 -2.71 20.60 -19.42
CA ALA A 89 -2.13 21.92 -19.64
C ALA A 89 -1.12 21.89 -20.80
N THR A 90 -0.20 20.92 -20.82
CA THR A 90 0.77 20.73 -21.89
C THR A 90 0.08 20.54 -23.24
N VAL A 91 -0.95 19.69 -23.32
CA VAL A 91 -1.72 19.48 -24.55
C VAL A 91 -2.42 20.76 -25.01
N ARG A 92 -2.99 21.54 -24.09
CA ARG A 92 -3.62 22.83 -24.41
C ARG A 92 -2.61 23.83 -24.95
N LEU A 93 -1.42 23.93 -24.34
CA LEU A 93 -0.35 24.81 -24.79
C LEU A 93 0.14 24.46 -26.20
N ILE A 94 0.39 23.17 -26.46
CA ILE A 94 0.81 22.69 -27.78
C ILE A 94 -0.27 22.98 -28.83
N ARG A 95 -1.55 22.78 -28.50
CA ARG A 95 -2.66 23.05 -29.41
C ARG A 95 -2.82 24.53 -29.73
N ASN A 96 -2.58 25.42 -28.76
CA ASN A 96 -2.73 26.87 -28.94
C ASN A 96 -1.52 27.52 -29.64
N SER A 97 -0.39 26.81 -29.72
CA SER A 97 0.82 27.26 -30.40
C SER A 97 0.90 26.84 -31.87
N ARG A 98 -0.01 25.97 -32.33
CA ARG A 98 -0.22 25.69 -33.76
C ARG A 98 -1.34 26.56 -34.30
#